data_AF-S6HHN6-F1
#
_entry.id   AF-S6HHN6-F1
#
_cell.length_a   1.000
_cell.length_b   1.000
_cell.length_c   1.000
_cell.angle_alpha   90.00
_cell.angle_beta   90.00
_cell.angle_gamma   90.00
#
_symmetry.space_group_name_H-M   'P 1'
#
loop_
_entity.id
_entity.type
_entity.pdbx_description
1 polymer ?
#
loop_
_entity_poly.entity_id
_entity_poly.type
_entity_poly.pdbx_seq_one_letter_code
_entity_poly.pdbx_strand_id
1 'polypeptide(L)'
;MTVHNHQLKNFHGTWHVFGFHYWKKIFIPDFLGASASILFHSKFQEMIEQLTPHDNVLIWSSKIMPELTAFNDNTTINLWRMEDGFLRSVGLGGDLIRPLSLVIDSCGIYYDATAPSDLENLFNTYQFDTAVLQRADQVRQRLVELKLSKYNVGKTESLNLPADKLIILVPGQVETDASIKFGSPVTKTNLQLLAAVRKDHPEAFIIYKPHPDVLTGGRLGELQSTAVLLYDQLLLDTPITDLFEVIDELHTMSSLSGFEALLRHKKVVTYGMPFYAGWGLTTDKLTCSRRKRKLSLDQLVAATLILYPIYVDPESGDVCDVETAIHLLHQQQSATKTLSLKVKLYRLYRKIFEKKR
;
A
#
# COMPACT_ATOMS: atom_id res chain seq x y z
N MET A 1 17.38 16.86 -13.77
CA MET A 1 17.62 16.35 -12.40
C MET A 1 16.28 15.83 -11.89
N THR A 2 16.14 14.52 -11.68
CA THR A 2 14.86 13.83 -11.39
C THR A 2 14.28 14.27 -10.03
N VAL A 3 12.95 14.26 -9.87
CA VAL A 3 12.24 14.64 -8.62
C VAL A 3 12.80 13.91 -7.40
N HIS A 4 13.12 12.61 -7.52
CA HIS A 4 13.68 11.81 -6.43
C HIS A 4 15.10 12.26 -5.99
N ASN A 5 15.92 12.75 -6.92
CA ASN A 5 17.22 13.35 -6.59
C ASN A 5 17.07 14.68 -5.82
N HIS A 6 15.91 15.33 -5.90
CA HIS A 6 15.60 16.49 -5.08
C HIS A 6 15.11 16.07 -3.68
N GLN A 7 14.31 15.00 -3.58
CA GLN A 7 13.88 14.47 -2.27
C GLN A 7 15.07 13.98 -1.43
N LEU A 8 16.01 13.23 -1.99
CA LEU A 8 17.19 12.76 -1.23
C LEU A 8 18.07 13.90 -0.72
N LYS A 9 18.15 15.03 -1.46
CA LYS A 9 18.89 16.21 -0.99
C LYS A 9 18.28 16.82 0.29
N ASN A 10 17.01 16.54 0.56
CA ASN A 10 16.35 17.02 1.76
C ASN A 10 16.63 16.12 2.98
N PHE A 11 17.13 14.89 2.81
CA PHE A 11 17.42 13.96 3.90
C PHE A 11 18.81 14.12 4.53
N HIS A 12 19.28 15.35 4.63
CA HIS A 12 20.51 15.67 5.34
C HIS A 12 20.37 15.53 6.86
N GLY A 13 21.51 15.45 7.56
CA GLY A 13 21.57 15.44 9.02
C GLY A 13 21.61 14.03 9.62
N THR A 14 21.43 13.96 10.94
CA THR A 14 21.49 12.70 11.69
C THR A 14 20.13 12.00 11.69
N TRP A 15 20.15 10.70 11.42
CA TRP A 15 18.98 9.83 11.32
C TRP A 15 19.07 8.70 12.33
N HIS A 16 18.23 8.75 13.34
CA HIS A 16 18.04 7.70 14.33
C HIS A 16 16.98 6.71 13.82
N VAL A 17 17.42 5.52 13.41
CA VAL A 17 16.56 4.51 12.80
C VAL A 17 16.20 3.44 13.82
N PHE A 18 14.91 3.32 14.18
CA PHE A 18 14.41 2.45 15.24
C PHE A 18 13.23 1.58 14.79
N GLY A 19 13.08 0.39 15.39
CA GLY A 19 11.94 -0.50 15.12
C GLY A 19 12.06 -1.35 13.84
N PHE A 20 13.26 -1.43 13.25
CA PHE A 20 13.51 -2.19 12.03
C PHE A 20 14.18 -3.54 12.33
N HIS A 21 13.67 -4.61 11.70
CA HIS A 21 14.36 -5.90 11.70
C HIS A 21 15.73 -5.77 11.01
N TYR A 22 16.73 -6.52 11.46
CA TYR A 22 18.11 -6.48 10.95
C TYR A 22 18.23 -6.47 9.41
N TRP A 23 17.43 -7.29 8.70
CA TRP A 23 17.44 -7.34 7.24
C TRP A 23 17.08 -6.00 6.58
N LYS A 24 16.25 -5.17 7.21
CA LYS A 24 15.88 -3.86 6.68
C LYS A 24 17.01 -2.85 6.75
N LYS A 25 17.94 -3.01 7.70
CA LYS A 25 19.11 -2.14 7.84
C LYS A 25 20.02 -2.17 6.60
N ILE A 26 19.91 -3.22 5.78
CA ILE A 26 20.73 -3.40 4.57
C ILE A 26 20.37 -2.37 3.50
N PHE A 27 19.08 -2.02 3.33
CA PHE A 27 18.65 -1.15 2.23
C PHE A 27 18.18 0.24 2.65
N ILE A 28 17.89 0.48 3.94
CA ILE A 28 17.47 1.82 4.42
C ILE A 28 18.45 2.93 3.99
N PRO A 29 19.78 2.73 4.03
CA PRO A 29 20.72 3.76 3.58
C PRO A 29 20.50 4.22 2.14
N ASP A 30 20.09 3.33 1.24
CA ASP A 30 19.88 3.68 -0.18
C ASP A 30 18.69 4.63 -0.37
N PHE A 31 17.68 4.53 0.51
CA PHE A 31 16.49 5.39 0.49
C PHE A 31 16.68 6.71 1.25
N LEU A 32 17.66 6.80 2.14
CA LEU A 32 18.03 8.05 2.83
C LEU A 32 19.11 8.82 2.06
N GLY A 33 19.92 8.13 1.26
CA GLY A 33 20.96 8.72 0.43
C GLY A 33 22.24 9.09 1.21
N ALA A 34 23.28 9.45 0.46
CA ALA A 34 24.61 9.68 1.00
C ALA A 34 24.75 10.90 1.93
N SER A 35 23.76 11.80 1.94
CA SER A 35 23.76 12.99 2.82
C SER A 35 23.24 12.70 4.24
N ALA A 36 22.69 11.51 4.48
CA ALA A 36 22.19 11.08 5.77
C ALA A 36 23.29 10.42 6.63
N SER A 37 23.44 10.86 7.87
CA SER A 37 24.26 10.16 8.88
C SER A 37 23.36 9.22 9.69
N ILE A 38 23.49 7.91 9.48
CA ILE A 38 22.51 6.93 9.98
C ILE A 38 23.01 6.21 11.23
N LEU A 39 22.22 6.29 12.31
CA LEU A 39 22.43 5.60 13.58
C LEU A 39 21.29 4.61 13.81
N PHE A 40 21.60 3.31 13.80
CA PHE A 40 20.60 2.26 14.01
C PHE A 40 20.47 1.90 15.49
N HIS A 41 19.25 1.98 16.02
CA HIS A 41 18.95 1.70 17.42
C HIS A 41 18.18 0.39 17.58
N SER A 42 18.53 -0.36 18.63
CA SER A 42 17.82 -1.61 18.99
C SER A 42 16.80 -1.40 20.10
N LYS A 43 17.07 -0.44 21.00
CA LYS A 43 16.19 -0.09 22.11
C LYS A 43 15.79 1.38 22.04
N PHE A 44 14.56 1.66 22.46
CA PHE A 44 14.01 3.01 22.50
C PHE A 44 14.80 3.93 23.43
N GLN A 45 15.18 3.44 24.61
CA GLN A 45 15.95 4.21 25.60
C GLN A 45 17.33 4.65 25.08
N GLU A 46 18.04 3.76 24.39
CA GLU A 46 19.35 4.07 23.78
C GLU A 46 19.23 5.16 22.72
N MET A 47 18.14 5.14 21.94
CA MET A 47 17.87 6.15 20.93
C MET A 47 17.67 7.52 21.58
N ILE A 48 16.77 7.63 22.56
CA ILE A 48 16.41 8.93 23.15
C ILE A 48 17.57 9.58 23.90
N GLU A 49 18.47 8.80 24.50
CA GLU A 49 19.67 9.31 25.19
C GLU A 49 20.68 9.96 24.23
N GLN A 50 20.62 9.60 22.94
CA GLN A 50 21.52 10.13 21.91
C GLN A 50 20.86 11.21 21.04
N LEU A 51 19.55 11.44 21.18
CA LEU A 51 18.84 12.43 20.38
C LEU A 51 19.26 13.85 20.75
N THR A 52 19.53 14.66 19.73
CA THR A 52 19.71 16.10 19.84
C THR A 52 18.55 16.84 19.17
N PRO A 53 18.31 18.11 19.53
CA PRO A 53 17.30 18.94 18.86
C PRO A 53 17.47 18.92 17.34
N HIS A 54 16.36 18.76 16.61
CA HIS A 54 16.32 18.69 15.14
C HIS A 54 16.89 17.42 14.48
N ASP A 55 17.32 16.42 15.26
CA ASP A 55 17.62 15.10 14.71
C ASP A 55 16.36 14.46 14.10
N ASN A 56 16.58 13.62 13.08
CA ASN A 56 15.52 12.87 12.43
C ASN A 56 15.38 11.49 13.09
N VAL A 57 14.16 11.11 13.47
CA VAL A 57 13.82 9.75 13.89
C VAL A 57 13.05 9.07 12.77
N LEU A 58 13.55 7.95 12.27
CA LEU A 58 12.86 7.12 11.30
C LEU A 58 12.35 5.84 11.96
N ILE A 59 11.06 5.56 11.78
CA ILE A 59 10.41 4.36 12.28
C ILE A 59 9.55 3.72 11.19
N TRP A 60 9.44 2.38 11.18
CA TRP A 60 8.42 1.74 10.35
C TRP A 60 7.03 2.10 10.87
N SER A 61 6.15 2.60 10.00
CA SER A 61 4.91 3.28 10.39
C SER A 61 4.03 2.44 11.34
N SER A 62 3.86 1.14 11.08
CA SER A 62 3.09 0.22 11.93
C SER A 62 3.75 -0.14 13.27
N LYS A 63 4.97 0.32 13.53
CA LYS A 63 5.72 0.13 14.78
C LYS A 63 5.76 1.39 15.65
N ILE A 64 5.08 2.47 15.25
CA ILE A 64 4.98 3.65 16.10
C ILE A 64 4.35 3.31 17.45
N MET A 65 4.99 3.80 18.51
CA MET A 65 4.61 3.53 19.90
C MET A 65 4.07 4.82 20.54
N PRO A 66 3.06 4.76 21.42
CA PRO A 66 2.53 5.93 22.13
C PRO A 66 3.60 6.74 22.86
N GLU A 67 4.61 6.07 23.41
CA GLU A 67 5.74 6.69 24.12
C GLU A 67 6.59 7.55 23.19
N LEU A 68 6.81 7.11 21.93
CA LEU A 68 7.54 7.90 20.94
C LEU A 68 6.72 9.12 20.49
N THR A 69 5.40 8.97 20.32
CA THR A 69 4.52 10.10 20.01
C THR A 69 4.53 11.13 21.14
N ALA A 70 4.35 10.68 22.38
CA ALA A 70 4.39 11.55 23.56
C ALA A 70 5.75 12.23 23.75
N PHE A 71 6.86 11.54 23.44
CA PHE A 71 8.19 12.13 23.45
C PHE A 71 8.34 13.21 22.36
N ASN A 72 7.87 12.93 21.15
CA ASN A 72 7.90 13.87 20.03
C ASN A 72 7.09 15.15 20.32
N ASP A 73 5.93 15.03 20.97
CA ASP A 73 5.09 16.19 21.35
C ASP A 73 5.79 17.15 22.32
N ASN A 74 6.82 16.68 23.03
CA ASN A 74 7.57 17.45 24.03
C ASN A 74 9.00 17.80 23.58
N THR A 75 9.37 17.51 22.33
CA THR A 75 10.72 17.72 21.80
C THR A 75 10.70 18.36 20.42
N THR A 76 11.87 18.76 19.92
CA THR A 76 12.03 19.40 18.60
C THR A 76 12.63 18.45 17.56
N ILE A 77 12.43 17.14 17.73
CA ILE A 77 12.87 16.12 16.77
C ILE A 77 11.94 16.08 15.56
N ASN A 78 12.45 15.56 14.44
CA ASN A 78 11.63 15.32 13.25
C ASN A 78 11.26 13.83 13.19
N LEU A 79 10.00 13.48 13.42
CA LEU A 79 9.53 12.09 13.38
C LEU A 79 9.05 11.70 11.97
N TRP A 80 9.77 10.79 11.33
CA TRP A 80 9.49 10.25 10.00
C TRP A 80 9.00 8.81 10.06
N ARG A 81 8.02 8.49 9.21
CA ARG A 81 7.41 7.16 9.10
C ARG A 81 7.74 6.55 7.76
N MET A 82 8.29 5.35 7.79
CA MET A 82 8.58 4.56 6.61
C MET A 82 7.50 3.50 6.38
N GLU A 83 7.10 3.30 5.13
CA GLU A 83 6.25 2.19 4.73
C GLU A 83 6.61 1.72 3.31
N ASP A 84 6.11 0.55 2.93
CA ASP A 84 6.22 0.07 1.55
C ASP A 84 5.59 1.07 0.56
N GLY A 85 6.27 1.30 -0.57
CA GLY A 85 5.71 2.06 -1.68
C GLY A 85 4.62 1.28 -2.42
N PHE A 86 3.88 1.98 -3.27
CA PHE A 86 2.74 1.39 -4.01
C PHE A 86 3.18 0.39 -5.10
N LEU A 87 4.39 0.56 -5.65
CA LEU A 87 5.04 -0.32 -6.63
C LEU A 87 6.27 -0.98 -6.01
N ARG A 88 6.05 -1.88 -5.04
CA ARG A 88 7.10 -2.39 -4.15
C ARG A 88 7.97 -3.49 -4.75
N SER A 89 7.38 -4.58 -5.25
CA SER A 89 8.07 -5.79 -5.72
C SER A 89 7.08 -6.76 -6.35
N VAL A 90 7.54 -7.69 -7.20
CA VAL A 90 6.74 -8.85 -7.59
C VAL A 90 6.78 -9.89 -6.46
N GLY A 91 5.63 -10.24 -5.90
CA GLY A 91 5.51 -11.17 -4.75
C GLY A 91 5.11 -10.48 -3.45
N LEU A 92 4.96 -11.25 -2.36
CA LEU A 92 4.49 -10.72 -1.08
C LEU A 92 5.63 -10.01 -0.34
N GLY A 93 5.35 -8.87 0.29
CA GLY A 93 6.35 -8.11 1.07
C GLY A 93 7.00 -8.91 2.22
N GLY A 94 6.36 -10.02 2.63
CA GLY A 94 6.89 -10.98 3.60
C GLY A 94 7.97 -11.93 3.05
N ASP A 95 8.35 -11.84 1.78
CA ASP A 95 9.29 -12.78 1.15
C ASP A 95 10.77 -12.37 1.24
N LEU A 96 11.11 -11.39 2.09
CA LEU A 96 12.46 -10.80 2.18
C LEU A 96 13.00 -10.29 0.83
N ILE A 97 12.10 -9.92 -0.07
CA ILE A 97 12.45 -9.28 -1.35
C ILE A 97 12.73 -7.80 -1.04
N ARG A 98 13.95 -7.35 -1.40
CA ARG A 98 14.37 -5.95 -1.29
C ARG A 98 13.34 -5.08 -2.04
N PRO A 99 12.78 -4.05 -1.37
CA PRO A 99 11.77 -3.21 -2.00
C PRO A 99 12.42 -2.34 -3.09
N LEU A 100 11.73 -2.21 -4.23
CA LEU A 100 12.02 -1.20 -5.25
C LEU A 100 11.52 0.19 -4.83
N SER A 101 10.54 0.23 -3.93
CA SER A 101 9.87 1.47 -3.56
C SER A 101 9.50 1.50 -2.09
N LEU A 102 9.80 2.62 -1.44
CA LEU A 102 9.41 2.96 -0.07
C LEU A 102 8.87 4.39 -0.05
N VAL A 103 8.07 4.68 0.96
CA VAL A 103 7.64 6.04 1.28
C VAL A 103 8.25 6.46 2.61
N ILE A 104 8.62 7.73 2.73
CA ILE A 104 9.16 8.33 3.95
C ILE A 104 8.35 9.61 4.19
N ASP A 105 7.51 9.60 5.22
CA ASP A 105 6.50 10.62 5.49
C ASP A 105 6.80 11.33 6.82
N SER A 106 6.95 12.64 6.77
CA SER A 106 7.25 13.51 7.93
C SER A 106 6.01 13.88 8.73
N CYS A 107 4.83 13.85 8.13
CA CYS A 107 3.60 14.35 8.72
C CYS A 107 2.77 13.23 9.36
N GLY A 108 2.68 12.09 8.69
CA GLY A 108 1.84 10.96 9.09
C GLY A 108 2.15 9.74 8.23
N ILE A 109 1.13 9.05 7.74
CA ILE A 109 1.32 7.99 6.76
C ILE A 109 0.06 7.83 5.90
N TYR A 110 0.23 7.55 4.62
CA TYR A 110 -0.86 7.56 3.63
C TYR A 110 -2.11 6.73 4.00
N TYR A 111 -1.96 5.63 4.73
CA TYR A 111 -3.10 4.77 5.08
C TYR A 111 -3.87 5.24 6.32
N ASP A 112 -3.31 6.16 7.10
CA ASP A 112 -3.90 6.65 8.34
C ASP A 112 -4.80 7.85 8.04
N ALA A 113 -6.11 7.66 8.20
CA ALA A 113 -7.10 8.70 7.96
C ALA A 113 -7.36 9.58 9.20
N THR A 114 -6.74 9.29 10.34
CA THR A 114 -6.95 10.03 11.60
C THR A 114 -6.16 11.33 11.66
N ALA A 115 -5.05 11.41 10.93
CA ALA A 115 -4.14 12.55 10.86
C ALA A 115 -3.81 12.91 9.38
N PRO A 116 -3.29 14.12 9.11
CA PRO A 116 -2.72 14.42 7.79
C PRO A 116 -1.48 13.56 7.50
N SER A 117 -1.14 13.45 6.22
CA SER A 117 0.07 12.80 5.71
C SER A 117 0.71 13.68 4.64
N ASP A 118 1.98 13.45 4.32
CA ASP A 118 2.63 14.19 3.24
C ASP A 118 1.93 13.96 1.90
N LEU A 119 1.38 12.75 1.68
CA LEU A 119 0.57 12.47 0.50
C LEU A 119 -0.75 13.26 0.49
N GLU A 120 -1.46 13.35 1.62
CA GLU A 120 -2.67 14.18 1.73
C GLU A 120 -2.36 15.67 1.49
N ASN A 121 -1.21 16.14 1.97
CA ASN A 121 -0.74 17.50 1.73
C ASN A 121 -0.41 17.74 0.25
N LEU A 122 0.27 16.80 -0.42
CA LEU A 122 0.53 16.86 -1.86
C LEU A 122 -0.77 16.96 -2.64
N PHE A 123 -1.76 16.12 -2.34
CA PHE A 123 -3.07 16.18 -2.99
C PHE A 123 -3.77 17.54 -2.80
N ASN A 124 -3.75 18.08 -1.59
CA ASN A 124 -4.41 19.35 -1.29
C ASN A 124 -3.72 20.55 -1.94
N THR A 125 -2.38 20.57 -1.99
CA THR A 125 -1.62 21.82 -2.20
C THR A 125 -0.80 21.84 -3.49
N TYR A 126 -0.38 20.69 -4.01
CA TYR A 126 0.52 20.63 -5.16
C TYR A 126 -0.16 21.14 -6.44
N GLN A 127 0.57 21.98 -7.17
CA GLN A 127 0.15 22.49 -8.48
C GLN A 127 0.73 21.58 -9.56
N PHE A 128 -0.15 20.81 -10.21
CA PHE A 128 0.23 19.85 -11.23
C PHE A 128 0.27 20.53 -12.59
N ASP A 129 1.48 20.73 -13.13
CA ASP A 129 1.65 21.22 -14.49
C ASP A 129 1.32 20.14 -15.54
N THR A 130 1.19 20.56 -16.79
CA THR A 130 0.83 19.68 -17.90
C THR A 130 1.85 18.56 -18.11
N ALA A 131 3.13 18.79 -17.87
CA ALA A 131 4.18 17.79 -18.10
C ALA A 131 4.10 16.66 -17.07
N VAL A 132 3.87 17.00 -15.79
CA VAL A 132 3.66 16.02 -14.71
C VAL A 132 2.40 15.19 -14.96
N LEU A 133 1.31 15.82 -15.43
CA LEU A 133 0.06 15.11 -15.74
C LEU A 133 0.21 14.17 -16.95
N GLN A 134 0.90 14.60 -18.01
CA GLN A 134 1.20 13.73 -19.16
C GLN A 134 2.07 12.53 -18.75
N ARG A 135 3.06 12.75 -17.90
CA ARG A 135 3.89 11.67 -17.34
C ARG A 135 3.06 10.71 -16.50
N ALA A 136 2.14 11.21 -15.69
CA ALA A 136 1.26 10.39 -14.87
C ALA A 136 0.32 9.52 -15.72
N ASP A 137 -0.26 10.06 -16.79
CA ASP A 137 -1.08 9.28 -17.73
C ASP A 137 -0.26 8.15 -18.38
N GLN A 138 0.96 8.45 -18.86
CA GLN A 138 1.86 7.44 -19.44
C GLN A 138 2.22 6.33 -18.44
N VAL A 139 2.55 6.70 -17.19
CA VAL A 139 2.83 5.76 -16.11
C VAL A 139 1.62 4.87 -15.83
N ARG A 140 0.42 5.45 -15.75
CA ARG A 140 -0.83 4.71 -15.54
C ARG A 140 -1.10 3.74 -16.69
N GLN A 141 -1.04 4.19 -17.94
CA GLN A 141 -1.26 3.36 -19.12
C GLN A 141 -0.30 2.17 -19.11
N ARG A 142 0.99 2.42 -18.83
CA ARG A 142 2.01 1.37 -18.78
C ARG A 142 1.74 0.32 -17.70
N LEU A 143 1.31 0.75 -16.50
CA LEU A 143 0.95 -0.17 -15.42
C LEU A 143 -0.24 -1.06 -15.78
N VAL A 144 -1.24 -0.48 -16.43
CA VAL A 144 -2.46 -1.18 -16.87
C VAL A 144 -2.12 -2.19 -17.96
N GLU A 145 -1.41 -1.77 -19.01
CA GLU A 145 -0.96 -2.62 -20.13
C GLU A 145 -0.16 -3.83 -19.65
N LEU A 146 0.78 -3.62 -18.73
CA LEU A 146 1.64 -4.66 -18.20
C LEU A 146 0.97 -5.54 -17.14
N LYS A 147 -0.30 -5.27 -16.79
CA LYS A 147 -1.01 -5.93 -15.69
C LYS A 147 -0.18 -6.01 -14.40
N LEU A 148 0.55 -4.94 -14.09
CA LEU A 148 1.33 -4.86 -12.86
C LEU A 148 0.39 -4.63 -11.69
N SER A 149 0.55 -5.45 -10.66
CA SER A 149 -0.21 -5.37 -9.41
C SER A 149 0.62 -5.90 -8.27
N LYS A 150 0.44 -5.35 -7.07
CA LYS A 150 1.06 -5.87 -5.83
C LYS A 150 0.65 -7.31 -5.57
N TYR A 151 -0.52 -7.74 -6.06
CA TYR A 151 -1.11 -9.05 -5.81
C TYR A 151 -1.54 -9.74 -7.11
N ASN A 152 -0.59 -10.02 -8.01
CA ASN A 152 -0.87 -10.75 -9.26
C ASN A 152 -0.58 -12.26 -9.14
N VAL A 153 -1.23 -12.93 -8.17
CA VAL A 153 -1.10 -14.38 -7.97
C VAL A 153 -2.34 -15.11 -8.47
N GLY A 154 -2.12 -16.25 -9.12
CA GLY A 154 -3.19 -17.12 -9.59
C GLY A 154 -2.97 -17.64 -11.00
N LYS A 155 -3.97 -18.35 -11.51
CA LYS A 155 -4.08 -18.80 -12.89
C LYS A 155 -5.17 -18.01 -13.59
N THR A 156 -4.84 -17.47 -14.76
CA THR A 156 -5.83 -16.86 -15.64
C THR A 156 -6.75 -17.95 -16.16
N GLU A 157 -8.03 -17.83 -15.84
CA GLU A 157 -9.10 -18.75 -16.26
C GLU A 157 -10.31 -17.93 -16.70
N SER A 158 -11.06 -18.45 -17.66
CA SER A 158 -12.31 -17.81 -18.09
C SER A 158 -13.34 -17.88 -16.98
N LEU A 159 -13.87 -16.73 -16.57
CA LEU A 159 -14.97 -16.66 -15.60
C LEU A 159 -16.30 -16.72 -16.34
N ASN A 160 -17.19 -17.60 -15.90
CA ASN A 160 -18.57 -17.61 -16.37
C ASN A 160 -19.39 -16.65 -15.52
N LEU A 161 -19.58 -15.42 -16.02
CA LEU A 161 -20.28 -14.35 -15.33
C LEU A 161 -21.66 -14.10 -15.97
N PRO A 162 -22.68 -13.76 -15.17
CA PRO A 162 -23.99 -13.38 -15.71
C PRO A 162 -23.89 -12.08 -16.52
N ALA A 163 -24.47 -12.08 -17.72
CA ALA A 163 -24.44 -10.92 -18.62
C ALA A 163 -25.45 -9.82 -18.24
N ASP A 164 -26.45 -10.16 -17.43
CA ASP A 164 -27.59 -9.32 -17.06
C ASP A 164 -27.51 -8.73 -15.65
N LYS A 165 -26.37 -8.89 -14.97
CA LYS A 165 -26.15 -8.41 -13.60
C LYS A 165 -24.98 -7.47 -13.49
N LEU A 166 -25.07 -6.55 -12.53
CA LEU A 166 -23.94 -5.76 -12.05
C LEU A 166 -22.92 -6.68 -11.39
N ILE A 167 -21.68 -6.66 -11.87
CA ILE A 167 -20.58 -7.47 -11.35
C ILE A 167 -19.77 -6.65 -10.35
N ILE A 168 -19.82 -7.04 -9.07
CA ILE A 168 -19.12 -6.36 -7.98
C ILE A 168 -17.96 -7.22 -7.47
N LEU A 169 -16.76 -6.66 -7.40
CA LEU A 169 -15.62 -7.27 -6.71
C LEU A 169 -15.48 -6.74 -5.29
N VAL A 170 -15.42 -7.65 -4.33
CA VAL A 170 -15.04 -7.38 -2.93
C VAL A 170 -13.68 -8.05 -2.66
N PRO A 171 -12.56 -7.30 -2.66
CA PRO A 171 -11.27 -7.85 -2.27
C PRO A 171 -11.20 -7.99 -0.74
N GLY A 172 -10.88 -9.20 -0.28
CA GLY A 172 -10.62 -9.47 1.12
C GLY A 172 -9.34 -8.78 1.58
N GLN A 173 -9.32 -8.42 2.86
CA GLN A 173 -8.22 -7.71 3.51
C GLN A 173 -7.83 -8.42 4.80
N VAL A 174 -6.57 -8.25 5.23
CA VAL A 174 -6.12 -8.71 6.54
C VAL A 174 -6.70 -7.78 7.60
N GLU A 175 -7.66 -8.26 8.40
CA GLU A 175 -8.44 -7.43 9.35
C GLU A 175 -7.59 -6.73 10.42
N THR A 176 -6.39 -7.27 10.69
CA THR A 176 -5.41 -6.69 11.62
C THR A 176 -4.45 -5.70 10.97
N ASP A 177 -4.60 -5.41 9.68
CA ASP A 177 -3.74 -4.48 8.95
C ASP A 177 -3.90 -3.04 9.48
N ALA A 178 -2.80 -2.29 9.52
CA ALA A 178 -2.79 -0.91 9.99
C ALA A 178 -3.72 -0.01 9.16
N SER A 179 -3.84 -0.27 7.85
CA SER A 179 -4.76 0.46 6.96
C SER A 179 -6.24 0.26 7.30
N ILE A 180 -6.62 -0.84 7.95
CA ILE A 180 -7.98 -1.01 8.48
C ILE A 180 -8.10 -0.30 9.83
N LYS A 181 -7.13 -0.54 10.73
CA LYS A 181 -7.13 0.06 12.07
C LYS A 181 -7.26 1.59 12.03
N PHE A 182 -6.51 2.23 11.13
CA PHE A 182 -6.44 3.69 11.03
C PHE A 182 -7.21 4.28 9.84
N GLY A 183 -7.61 3.44 8.87
CA GLY A 183 -8.33 3.89 7.67
C GLY A 183 -9.81 3.50 7.65
N SER A 184 -10.29 2.59 8.49
CA SER A 184 -11.68 2.09 8.43
C SER A 184 -12.35 2.06 9.82
N PRO A 185 -12.86 3.20 10.31
CA PRO A 185 -13.38 3.31 11.67
C PRO A 185 -14.72 2.57 11.90
N VAL A 186 -15.50 2.31 10.84
CA VAL A 186 -16.85 1.71 10.93
C VAL A 186 -16.81 0.23 10.49
N THR A 187 -16.52 -0.03 9.22
CA THR A 187 -16.43 -1.38 8.67
C THR A 187 -15.03 -1.94 8.92
N LYS A 188 -14.88 -2.93 9.80
CA LYS A 188 -13.56 -3.43 10.25
C LYS A 188 -13.28 -4.89 9.87
N THR A 189 -14.29 -5.62 9.40
CA THR A 189 -14.15 -7.02 9.01
C THR A 189 -14.62 -7.26 7.58
N ASN A 190 -14.11 -8.32 6.97
CA ASN A 190 -14.54 -8.72 5.63
C ASN A 190 -16.03 -9.10 5.62
N LEU A 191 -16.52 -9.71 6.70
CA LEU A 191 -17.94 -10.05 6.86
C LEU A 191 -18.82 -8.80 6.88
N GLN A 192 -18.43 -7.76 7.62
CA GLN A 192 -19.16 -6.49 7.66
C GLN A 192 -19.18 -5.81 6.29
N LEU A 193 -18.06 -5.84 5.56
CA LEU A 193 -17.99 -5.31 4.21
C LEU A 193 -18.95 -6.06 3.28
N LEU A 194 -18.86 -7.40 3.23
CA LEU A 194 -19.73 -8.24 2.41
C LEU A 194 -21.21 -8.04 2.74
N ALA A 195 -21.56 -7.94 4.02
CA ALA A 195 -22.93 -7.68 4.46
C ALA A 195 -23.43 -6.31 4.00
N ALA A 196 -22.60 -5.27 4.09
CA ALA A 196 -22.96 -3.94 3.63
C ALA A 196 -23.12 -3.89 2.10
N VAL A 197 -22.23 -4.53 1.34
CA VAL A 197 -22.31 -4.59 -0.13
C VAL A 197 -23.56 -5.35 -0.56
N ARG A 198 -23.85 -6.53 0.01
CA ARG A 198 -25.06 -7.29 -0.32
C ARG A 198 -26.34 -6.54 0.05
N LYS A 199 -26.34 -5.81 1.17
CA LYS A 199 -27.49 -4.98 1.58
C LYS A 199 -27.75 -3.86 0.57
N ASP A 200 -26.70 -3.18 0.12
CA ASP A 200 -26.82 -2.06 -0.83
C ASP A 200 -27.11 -2.55 -2.27
N HIS A 201 -26.70 -3.78 -2.60
CA HIS A 201 -26.82 -4.37 -3.93
C HIS A 201 -27.39 -5.81 -3.87
N PRO A 202 -28.69 -5.98 -3.55
CA PRO A 202 -29.29 -7.31 -3.36
C PRO A 202 -29.21 -8.19 -4.61
N GLU A 203 -29.42 -7.62 -5.80
CA GLU A 203 -29.49 -8.35 -7.08
C GLU A 203 -28.14 -8.52 -7.80
N ALA A 204 -27.10 -7.81 -7.35
CA ALA A 204 -25.78 -7.85 -8.00
C ALA A 204 -25.12 -9.21 -7.87
N PHE A 205 -24.23 -9.52 -8.81
CA PHE A 205 -23.34 -10.67 -8.74
C PHE A 205 -22.05 -10.27 -8.02
N ILE A 206 -21.89 -10.73 -6.79
CA ILE A 206 -20.79 -10.37 -5.90
C ILE A 206 -19.71 -11.44 -5.95
N ILE A 207 -18.53 -11.05 -6.42
CA ILE A 207 -17.31 -11.84 -6.39
C ILE A 207 -16.53 -11.47 -5.12
N TYR A 208 -16.31 -12.44 -4.25
CA TYR A 208 -15.39 -12.29 -3.13
C TYR A 208 -14.02 -12.90 -3.47
N LYS A 209 -12.97 -12.08 -3.44
CA LYS A 209 -11.58 -12.53 -3.62
C LYS A 209 -10.80 -12.35 -2.31
N PRO A 210 -10.62 -13.38 -1.47
CA PRO A 210 -9.87 -13.25 -0.22
C PRO A 210 -8.41 -12.86 -0.43
N HIS A 211 -7.83 -12.16 0.54
CA HIS A 211 -6.42 -11.83 0.54
C HIS A 211 -5.54 -13.11 0.59
N PRO A 212 -4.44 -13.22 -0.16
CA PRO A 212 -3.56 -14.40 -0.13
C PRO A 212 -3.09 -14.78 1.29
N ASP A 213 -2.74 -13.80 2.13
CA ASP A 213 -2.35 -14.07 3.53
C ASP A 213 -3.51 -14.59 4.41
N VAL A 214 -4.77 -14.25 4.10
CA VAL A 214 -5.95 -14.75 4.84
C VAL A 214 -6.17 -16.25 4.59
N LEU A 215 -5.82 -16.73 3.40
CA LEU A 215 -5.92 -18.16 3.03
C LEU A 215 -5.03 -19.06 3.89
N THR A 216 -3.91 -18.53 4.39
CA THR A 216 -2.90 -19.33 5.12
C THR A 216 -3.22 -19.55 6.60
N GLY A 217 -4.36 -19.03 7.10
CA GLY A 217 -4.62 -18.89 8.54
C GLY A 217 -5.85 -19.60 9.13
N GLY A 218 -6.64 -20.35 8.36
CA GLY A 218 -7.86 -21.02 8.87
C GLY A 218 -9.10 -20.12 9.01
N ARG A 219 -8.92 -18.78 8.94
CA ARG A 219 -10.00 -17.77 8.99
C ARG A 219 -11.00 -17.86 7.81
N LEU A 220 -10.58 -18.47 6.70
CA LEU A 220 -11.48 -18.68 5.56
C LEU A 220 -12.66 -19.60 5.92
N GLY A 221 -12.46 -20.58 6.80
CA GLY A 221 -13.51 -21.52 7.20
C GLY A 221 -14.66 -20.87 7.99
N GLU A 222 -14.36 -19.87 8.83
CA GLU A 222 -15.37 -19.11 9.58
C GLU A 222 -16.16 -18.14 8.70
N LEU A 223 -15.50 -17.52 7.71
CA LEU A 223 -16.20 -16.72 6.70
C LEU A 223 -17.06 -17.61 5.80
N GLN A 224 -16.57 -18.78 5.39
CA GLN A 224 -17.34 -19.70 4.55
C GLN A 224 -18.56 -20.28 5.27
N SER A 225 -18.56 -20.45 6.59
CA SER A 225 -19.74 -20.96 7.31
C SER A 225 -20.80 -19.89 7.56
N THR A 226 -20.43 -18.61 7.62
CA THR A 226 -21.34 -17.50 7.97
C THR A 226 -21.73 -16.60 6.80
N ALA A 227 -20.92 -16.56 5.73
CA ALA A 227 -21.05 -15.59 4.63
C ALA A 227 -21.56 -16.17 3.30
N VAL A 228 -21.98 -17.45 3.24
CA VAL A 228 -22.44 -18.10 1.98
C VAL A 228 -23.53 -17.30 1.26
N LEU A 229 -24.35 -16.55 2.02
CA LEU A 229 -25.45 -15.73 1.47
C LEU A 229 -25.02 -14.30 1.07
N LEU A 230 -23.75 -13.93 1.28
CA LEU A 230 -23.29 -12.55 1.07
C LEU A 230 -22.54 -12.36 -0.25
N TYR A 231 -22.03 -13.42 -0.86
CA TYR A 231 -21.37 -13.40 -2.18
C TYR A 231 -21.87 -14.54 -3.06
N ASP A 232 -21.79 -14.37 -4.37
CA ASP A 232 -22.21 -15.38 -5.35
C ASP A 232 -21.05 -16.26 -5.81
N GLN A 233 -19.83 -15.72 -5.84
CA GLN A 233 -18.65 -16.45 -6.27
C GLN A 233 -17.42 -16.15 -5.40
N LEU A 234 -16.72 -17.21 -5.00
CA LEU A 234 -15.45 -17.13 -4.27
C LEU A 234 -14.29 -17.46 -5.20
N LEU A 235 -13.34 -16.53 -5.38
CA LEU A 235 -12.17 -16.73 -6.24
C LEU A 235 -10.87 -16.74 -5.45
N LEU A 236 -10.28 -17.93 -5.28
CA LEU A 236 -9.06 -18.13 -4.50
C LEU A 236 -7.79 -17.92 -5.33
N ASP A 237 -7.76 -18.48 -6.54
CA ASP A 237 -6.55 -18.61 -7.36
C ASP A 237 -6.64 -17.84 -8.69
N THR A 238 -7.45 -16.77 -8.75
CA THR A 238 -7.56 -15.91 -9.94
C THR A 238 -6.77 -14.61 -9.73
N PRO A 239 -5.90 -14.19 -10.66
CA PRO A 239 -5.22 -12.90 -10.56
C PRO A 239 -6.22 -11.75 -10.46
N ILE A 240 -6.02 -10.82 -9.52
CA ILE A 240 -6.97 -9.70 -9.34
C ILE A 240 -7.01 -8.77 -10.57
N THR A 241 -5.91 -8.70 -11.32
CA THR A 241 -5.84 -7.89 -12.54
C THR A 241 -6.79 -8.38 -13.62
N ASP A 242 -7.00 -9.70 -13.74
CA ASP A 242 -7.97 -10.27 -14.67
C ASP A 242 -9.42 -9.97 -14.21
N LEU A 243 -9.65 -9.86 -12.91
CA LEU A 243 -10.97 -9.47 -12.38
C LEU A 243 -11.30 -8.02 -12.72
N PHE A 244 -10.32 -7.13 -12.72
CA PHE A 244 -10.57 -5.74 -13.08
C PHE A 244 -11.13 -5.59 -14.49
N GLU A 245 -10.77 -6.48 -15.43
CA GLU A 245 -11.28 -6.41 -16.81
C GLU A 245 -12.80 -6.67 -16.88
N VAL A 246 -13.31 -7.57 -16.02
CA VAL A 246 -14.68 -8.10 -16.12
C VAL A 246 -15.67 -7.54 -15.10
N ILE A 247 -15.19 -6.83 -14.08
CA ILE A 247 -16.06 -6.22 -13.06
C ILE A 247 -16.58 -4.87 -13.52
N ASP A 248 -17.73 -4.46 -13.00
CA ASP A 248 -18.26 -3.10 -13.15
C ASP A 248 -17.80 -2.20 -12.00
N GLU A 249 -17.85 -2.74 -10.77
CA GLU A 249 -17.52 -2.00 -9.56
C GLU A 249 -16.58 -2.78 -8.64
N LEU A 250 -15.75 -2.07 -7.89
CA LEU A 250 -14.99 -2.60 -6.77
C LEU A 250 -15.42 -1.95 -5.47
N HIS A 251 -15.72 -2.76 -4.45
CA HIS A 251 -16.16 -2.33 -3.13
C HIS A 251 -15.15 -2.75 -2.07
N THR A 252 -14.52 -1.81 -1.36
CA THR A 252 -13.43 -2.10 -0.41
C THR A 252 -13.49 -1.26 0.86
N MET A 253 -12.87 -1.71 1.95
CA MET A 253 -12.64 -0.83 3.11
C MET A 253 -11.50 0.14 2.79
N SER A 254 -10.29 -0.41 2.60
CA SER A 254 -9.07 0.40 2.44
C SER A 254 -7.99 -0.27 1.58
N SER A 255 -8.36 -1.31 0.81
CA SER A 255 -7.39 -2.08 0.02
C SER A 255 -6.70 -1.22 -1.03
N LEU A 256 -5.42 -1.47 -1.29
CA LEU A 256 -4.72 -0.89 -2.45
C LEU A 256 -5.42 -1.24 -3.78
N SER A 257 -6.14 -2.37 -3.83
CA SER A 257 -6.89 -2.80 -5.02
C SER A 257 -7.94 -1.78 -5.48
N GLY A 258 -8.47 -0.94 -4.58
CA GLY A 258 -9.36 0.15 -5.00
C GLY A 258 -8.62 1.22 -5.81
N PHE A 259 -7.38 1.55 -5.47
CA PHE A 259 -6.54 2.42 -6.31
C PHE A 259 -6.24 1.76 -7.66
N GLU A 260 -5.89 0.47 -7.66
CA GLU A 260 -5.60 -0.27 -8.90
C GLU A 260 -6.81 -0.37 -9.85
N ALA A 261 -8.02 -0.41 -9.29
CA ALA A 261 -9.27 -0.36 -10.04
C ALA A 261 -9.51 1.05 -10.62
N LEU A 262 -9.20 2.12 -9.88
CA LEU A 262 -9.26 3.49 -10.40
C LEU A 262 -8.32 3.68 -11.60
N LEU A 263 -7.12 3.09 -11.59
CA LEU A 263 -6.18 3.16 -12.73
C LEU A 263 -6.80 2.64 -14.04
N ARG A 264 -7.76 1.70 -13.92
CA ARG A 264 -8.52 1.07 -15.01
C ARG A 264 -9.90 1.69 -15.22
N HIS A 265 -10.14 2.86 -14.65
CA HIS A 265 -11.42 3.59 -14.71
C HIS A 265 -12.63 2.78 -14.22
N LYS A 266 -12.42 1.81 -13.33
CA LYS A 266 -13.52 1.07 -12.69
C LYS A 266 -14.16 1.94 -11.63
N LYS A 267 -15.47 1.78 -11.44
CA LYS A 267 -16.17 2.46 -10.35
C LYS A 267 -15.73 1.86 -9.02
N VAL A 268 -15.35 2.70 -8.07
CA VAL A 268 -14.84 2.25 -6.77
C VAL A 268 -15.68 2.84 -5.64
N VAL A 269 -16.15 1.97 -4.76
CA VAL A 269 -16.89 2.32 -3.55
C VAL A 269 -16.04 2.01 -2.32
N THR A 270 -15.83 2.99 -1.45
CA THR A 270 -15.00 2.82 -0.25
C THR A 270 -15.83 2.89 1.02
N TYR A 271 -15.72 1.85 1.84
CA TYR A 271 -16.35 1.75 3.17
C TYR A 271 -15.42 2.21 4.30
N GLY A 272 -14.13 2.39 4.00
CA GLY A 272 -13.18 3.14 4.80
C GLY A 272 -12.81 4.46 4.13
N MET A 273 -11.69 5.03 4.55
CA MET A 273 -11.11 6.28 4.07
C MET A 273 -9.64 6.08 3.62
N PRO A 274 -9.36 5.16 2.67
CA PRO A 274 -8.00 4.96 2.13
C PRO A 274 -7.48 6.24 1.49
N PHE A 275 -6.18 6.32 1.23
CA PHE A 275 -5.53 7.54 0.71
C PHE A 275 -6.19 8.15 -0.54
N TYR A 276 -6.80 7.31 -1.39
CA TYR A 276 -7.46 7.69 -2.64
C TYR A 276 -8.95 8.06 -2.52
N ALA A 277 -9.57 7.87 -1.34
CA ALA A 277 -10.95 8.26 -1.07
C ALA A 277 -11.09 9.76 -0.75
N GLY A 278 -12.28 10.35 -0.87
CA GLY A 278 -12.54 11.74 -0.48
C GLY A 278 -12.06 12.80 -1.48
N TRP A 279 -11.56 12.39 -2.65
CA TRP A 279 -11.07 13.29 -3.71
C TRP A 279 -12.01 13.38 -4.92
N GLY A 280 -13.21 12.78 -4.83
CA GLY A 280 -14.22 12.80 -5.89
C GLY A 280 -14.02 11.76 -7.01
N LEU A 281 -13.08 10.83 -6.85
CA LEU A 281 -12.83 9.71 -7.78
C LEU A 281 -13.54 8.41 -7.36
N THR A 282 -14.06 8.37 -6.13
CA THR A 282 -14.71 7.22 -5.49
C THR A 282 -16.08 7.60 -4.98
N THR A 283 -16.96 6.61 -4.81
CA THR A 283 -18.16 6.76 -4.00
C THR A 283 -17.81 6.43 -2.54
N ASP A 284 -17.67 7.45 -1.72
CA ASP A 284 -17.22 7.28 -0.34
C ASP A 284 -18.40 7.10 0.63
N LYS A 285 -18.36 6.06 1.48
CA LYS A 285 -19.33 5.87 2.58
C LYS A 285 -18.95 6.66 3.83
N LEU A 286 -17.72 7.13 3.90
CA LEU A 286 -17.20 8.01 4.95
C LEU A 286 -16.77 9.35 4.33
N THR A 287 -16.60 10.37 5.16
CA THR A 287 -16.09 11.68 4.72
C THR A 287 -14.84 12.07 5.50
N CYS A 288 -13.97 12.88 4.90
CA CYS A 288 -12.79 13.44 5.55
C CYS A 288 -12.76 14.95 5.31
N SER A 289 -12.96 15.76 6.37
CA SER A 289 -13.02 17.23 6.28
C SER A 289 -11.70 17.88 5.85
N ARG A 290 -10.57 17.15 5.94
CA ARG A 290 -9.24 17.62 5.52
C ARG A 290 -9.00 17.46 4.02
N ARG A 291 -9.75 16.58 3.34
CA ARG A 291 -9.64 16.35 1.90
C ARG A 291 -10.60 17.29 1.19
N LYS A 292 -10.09 18.46 0.81
CA LYS A 292 -10.90 19.62 0.41
C LYS A 292 -10.96 19.84 -1.10
N ARG A 293 -10.19 19.07 -1.86
CA ARG A 293 -10.02 19.23 -3.31
C ARG A 293 -10.68 18.06 -4.06
N LYS A 294 -11.15 18.31 -5.27
CA LYS A 294 -11.42 17.25 -6.24
C LYS A 294 -10.20 17.04 -7.12
N LEU A 295 -9.77 15.80 -7.28
CA LEU A 295 -8.64 15.43 -8.12
C LEU A 295 -9.11 14.76 -9.41
N SER A 296 -8.37 14.97 -10.49
CA SER A 296 -8.39 14.05 -11.63
C SER A 296 -7.58 12.79 -11.30
N LEU A 297 -7.82 11.72 -12.05
CA LEU A 297 -7.06 10.48 -11.89
C LEU A 297 -5.56 10.70 -12.10
N ASP A 298 -5.16 11.51 -13.07
CA ASP A 298 -3.75 11.78 -13.34
C ASP A 298 -3.07 12.59 -12.22
N GLN A 299 -3.81 13.48 -11.54
CA GLN A 299 -3.31 14.15 -10.33
C GLN A 299 -3.10 13.18 -9.18
N LEU A 300 -4.04 12.25 -8.99
CA LEU A 300 -3.91 11.18 -8.00
C LEU A 300 -2.66 10.33 -8.31
N VAL A 301 -2.51 9.89 -9.56
CA VAL A 301 -1.37 9.08 -10.01
C VAL A 301 -0.05 9.83 -9.85
N ALA A 302 0.02 11.09 -10.27
CA ALA A 302 1.22 11.91 -10.17
C ALA A 302 1.72 11.98 -8.71
N ALA A 303 0.85 12.36 -7.78
CA ALA A 303 1.26 12.45 -6.38
C ALA A 303 1.58 11.08 -5.78
N THR A 304 0.76 10.06 -6.04
CA THR A 304 0.92 8.72 -5.45
C THR A 304 2.12 7.93 -5.99
N LEU A 305 2.43 8.04 -7.28
CA LEU A 305 3.43 7.18 -7.95
C LEU A 305 4.68 7.93 -8.42
N ILE A 306 4.66 9.26 -8.49
CA ILE A 306 5.81 10.03 -9.02
C ILE A 306 6.42 10.92 -7.94
N LEU A 307 5.60 11.58 -7.13
CA LEU A 307 6.07 12.61 -6.21
C LEU A 307 6.29 12.11 -4.79
N TYR A 308 5.45 11.20 -4.29
CA TYR A 308 5.48 10.77 -2.89
C TYR A 308 6.47 9.63 -2.59
N PRO A 309 6.52 8.53 -3.37
CA PRO A 309 7.43 7.43 -3.10
C PRO A 309 8.85 7.71 -3.59
N ILE A 310 9.81 6.99 -3.03
CA ILE A 310 11.19 6.92 -3.49
C ILE A 310 11.39 5.57 -4.16
N TYR A 311 12.07 5.57 -5.31
CA TYR A 311 12.43 4.36 -6.03
C TYR A 311 13.93 4.14 -5.99
N VAL A 312 14.32 2.91 -5.69
CA VAL A 312 15.72 2.46 -5.66
C VAL A 312 15.81 1.17 -6.45
N ASP A 313 16.79 1.07 -7.33
CA ASP A 313 17.13 -0.20 -7.97
C ASP A 313 17.76 -1.15 -6.92
N PRO A 314 17.14 -2.32 -6.64
CA PRO A 314 17.60 -3.25 -5.64
C PRO A 314 18.89 -3.99 -6.02
N GLU A 315 19.42 -3.83 -7.24
CA GLU A 315 20.73 -4.36 -7.63
C GLU A 315 21.84 -3.33 -7.35
N SER A 316 21.73 -2.13 -7.93
CA SER A 316 22.75 -1.08 -7.77
C SER A 316 22.69 -0.33 -6.43
N GLY A 317 21.50 -0.17 -5.84
CA GLY A 317 21.27 0.75 -4.72
C GLY A 317 21.08 2.21 -5.16
N ASP A 318 21.08 2.49 -6.46
CA ASP A 318 20.89 3.85 -6.97
C ASP A 318 19.40 4.23 -7.01
N VAL A 319 19.12 5.50 -6.77
CA VAL A 319 17.78 6.05 -6.95
C VAL A 319 17.41 6.08 -8.43
N CYS A 320 16.20 5.61 -8.72
CA CYS A 320 15.64 5.60 -10.06
C CYS A 320 14.28 6.32 -10.11
N ASP A 321 13.67 6.36 -11.30
CA ASP A 321 12.32 6.86 -11.48
C ASP A 321 11.29 5.74 -11.55
N VAL A 322 10.01 6.12 -11.55
CA VAL A 322 8.90 5.16 -11.57
C VAL A 322 8.89 4.35 -12.87
N GLU A 323 9.31 4.92 -13.99
CA GLU A 323 9.40 4.24 -15.27
C GLU A 323 10.43 3.11 -15.23
N THR A 324 11.61 3.38 -14.64
CA THR A 324 12.64 2.36 -14.39
C THR A 324 12.12 1.30 -13.43
N ALA A 325 11.45 1.69 -12.33
CA ALA A 325 10.87 0.73 -11.40
C ALA A 325 9.82 -0.17 -12.06
N ILE A 326 8.96 0.38 -12.93
CA ILE A 326 7.99 -0.38 -13.74
C ILE A 326 8.70 -1.38 -14.65
N HIS A 327 9.78 -0.95 -15.31
CA HIS A 327 10.58 -1.83 -16.16
C HIS A 327 11.17 -3.01 -15.36
N LEU A 328 11.76 -2.73 -14.20
CA LEU A 328 12.32 -3.75 -13.30
C LEU A 328 11.25 -4.71 -12.77
N LEU A 329 10.07 -4.20 -12.38
CA LEU A 329 8.94 -5.04 -11.95
C LEU A 329 8.46 -5.96 -13.07
N HIS A 330 8.38 -5.45 -14.30
CA HIS A 330 7.98 -6.25 -15.45
C HIS A 330 8.99 -7.37 -15.72
N GLN A 331 10.29 -7.06 -15.71
CA GLN A 331 11.35 -8.06 -15.84
C GLN A 331 11.24 -9.14 -14.75
N GLN A 332 11.03 -8.75 -13.49
CA GLN A 332 10.83 -9.69 -12.38
C GLN A 332 9.62 -10.60 -12.59
N GLN A 333 8.52 -10.06 -13.12
CA GLN A 333 7.30 -10.82 -13.39
C GLN A 333 7.51 -11.84 -14.52
N SER A 334 8.17 -11.43 -15.61
CA SER A 334 8.47 -12.32 -16.74
C SER A 334 9.53 -13.37 -16.40
N ALA A 335 10.47 -13.06 -15.50
CA ALA A 335 11.61 -13.92 -15.17
C ALA A 335 11.25 -15.20 -14.39
N THR A 336 9.96 -15.47 -14.11
CA THR A 336 9.39 -16.69 -13.52
C THR A 336 10.42 -17.74 -13.10
N LYS A 337 11.04 -17.57 -11.92
CA LYS A 337 11.85 -18.61 -11.30
C LYS A 337 11.41 -18.80 -9.86
N THR A 338 11.17 -20.07 -9.57
CA THR A 338 11.01 -20.69 -8.24
C THR A 338 11.55 -19.83 -7.11
N LEU A 339 10.69 -19.48 -6.15
CA LEU A 339 11.08 -18.85 -4.88
C LEU A 339 12.35 -19.53 -4.38
N SER A 340 13.39 -18.73 -4.10
CA SER A 340 14.66 -19.27 -3.62
C SER A 340 14.41 -20.13 -2.38
N LEU A 341 15.25 -21.16 -2.16
CA LEU A 341 15.13 -22.03 -0.99
C LEU A 341 15.07 -21.21 0.32
N LYS A 342 15.81 -20.11 0.39
CA LYS A 342 15.80 -19.18 1.53
C LYS A 342 14.42 -18.57 1.79
N VAL A 343 13.71 -18.12 0.73
CA VAL A 343 12.35 -17.57 0.84
C VAL A 343 11.35 -18.66 1.22
N LYS A 344 11.48 -19.87 0.67
CA LYS A 344 10.64 -21.02 1.04
C LYS A 344 10.81 -21.41 2.52
N LEU A 345 12.06 -21.45 2.99
CA LEU A 345 12.41 -21.72 4.39
C LEU A 345 11.91 -20.62 5.33
N TYR A 346 12.05 -19.34 4.95
CA TYR A 346 11.54 -18.22 5.73
C TYR A 346 10.00 -18.23 5.82
N ARG A 347 9.30 -18.52 4.72
CA ARG A 347 7.83 -18.70 4.74
C ARG A 347 7.41 -19.82 5.69
N LEU A 348 8.14 -20.94 5.69
CA LEU A 348 7.89 -22.06 6.61
C LEU A 348 8.13 -21.65 8.07
N TYR A 349 9.24 -20.95 8.35
CA TYR A 349 9.54 -20.40 9.67
C TYR A 349 8.43 -19.45 10.15
N ARG A 350 8.00 -18.49 9.32
CA ARG A 350 6.90 -17.56 9.63
C ARG A 350 5.62 -18.31 10.01
N LYS A 351 5.27 -19.31 9.21
CA LYS A 351 4.08 -20.16 9.41
C LYS A 351 4.10 -20.91 10.75
N ILE A 352 5.28 -21.33 11.21
CA ILE A 352 5.44 -22.12 12.44
C ILE A 352 5.61 -21.23 13.68
N PHE A 353 6.33 -20.10 13.59
CA PHE A 353 6.83 -19.39 14.76
C PHE A 353 6.23 -17.99 14.97
N GLU A 354 5.71 -17.30 13.95
CA GLU A 354 5.03 -16.01 14.15
C GLU A 354 3.56 -16.15 14.55
N LYS A 355 3.00 -17.37 14.55
CA LYS A 355 1.64 -17.68 15.03
C LYS A 355 1.45 -17.57 16.56
N LYS A 356 2.50 -17.25 17.32
CA LYS A 356 2.51 -17.26 18.80
C LYS A 356 2.68 -15.88 19.47
N ARG A 357 2.48 -14.78 18.75
CA ARG A 357 2.52 -13.42 19.36
C ARG A 357 1.28 -12.62 19.06
#